data_AF-A0A7X2LYC1-F1
#
_entry.id   AF-A0A7X2LYC1-F1
#
_cell.length_a   1.000
_cell.length_b   1.000
_cell.length_c   1.000
_cell.angle_alpha   90.00
_cell.angle_beta   90.00
_cell.angle_gamma   90.00
#
_symmetry.space_group_name_H-M   'P 1'
#
loop_
_entity.id
_entity.type
_entity.pdbx_description
1 polymer ?
#
loop_
_entity_poly.entity_id
_entity_poly.type
_entity_poly.pdbx_seq_one_letter_code
_entity_poly.pdbx_strand_id
1 'polypeptide(L)'
;MMGNRKRSLGMKLNKWYSLLVSFIYFIYIYNTHIFEGASLLEYLNVLANFGAILLISSWLISKSVIENTLDFIILCGFILYLFILHSYVTYVDISYYFNQDYVGNPFVNIERINLIPFKTIYNDLLIVVAPVTVIQTIGNIILLAPLAFALLSLKILTNKNKVIFTIILTTLFIEIFQFIQNFSVSGYLYSEGGHRAIDIDDILLNTLGGLIGVLVFILYNKTISNNTVNKKDVASN
;
A
#
# COMPACT_ATOMS: atom_id res chain seq x y z
N MET A 1 29.57 18.22 37.85
CA MET A 1 29.24 18.97 36.62
C MET A 1 28.26 18.15 35.80
N MET A 2 26.96 18.43 35.95
CA MET A 2 25.88 17.76 35.21
C MET A 2 25.79 18.38 33.80
N GLY A 3 26.17 17.59 32.80
CA GLY A 3 26.08 17.96 31.39
C GLY A 3 24.62 18.18 30.99
N ASN A 4 24.27 19.46 30.87
CA ASN A 4 22.97 19.95 30.46
C ASN A 4 22.71 19.52 29.00
N ARG A 5 21.98 18.41 28.79
CA ARG A 5 21.49 18.04 27.46
C ARG A 5 20.52 19.12 27.01
N LYS A 6 20.96 19.98 26.10
CA LYS A 6 20.07 20.82 25.27
C LYS A 6 19.03 19.91 24.63
N ARG A 7 17.85 19.79 25.26
CA ARG A 7 16.63 19.35 24.57
C ARG A 7 16.37 20.42 23.52
N SER A 8 16.66 20.14 22.26
CA SER A 8 16.21 21.01 21.18
C SER A 8 14.71 21.18 21.34
N LEU A 9 14.25 22.43 21.45
CA LEU A 9 12.85 22.84 21.40
C LEU A 9 12.27 22.57 19.99
N GLY A 10 12.27 21.31 19.57
CA GLY A 10 11.46 20.87 18.44
C GLY A 10 10.03 20.73 18.94
N MET A 11 9.07 21.37 18.26
CA MET A 11 7.65 21.09 18.46
C MET A 11 7.45 19.58 18.47
N LYS A 12 6.91 19.03 19.56
CA LYS A 12 6.45 17.63 19.58
C LYS A 12 5.22 17.55 18.69
N LEU A 13 5.42 17.28 17.40
CA LEU A 13 4.33 17.00 16.47
C LEU A 13 3.61 15.74 16.93
N ASN A 14 2.30 15.87 17.19
CA ASN A 14 1.48 14.73 17.50
C ASN A 14 1.25 13.91 16.23
N LYS A 15 1.78 12.68 16.19
CA LYS A 15 1.66 11.78 15.03
C LYS A 15 0.22 11.51 14.59
N TRP A 16 -0.75 11.62 15.50
CA TRP A 16 -2.16 11.46 15.19
C TRP A 16 -2.72 12.52 14.24
N TYR A 17 -2.05 13.66 14.07
CA TYR A 17 -2.40 14.64 13.04
C TYR A 17 -2.24 14.11 11.61
N SER A 18 -1.50 13.00 11.41
CA SER A 18 -1.44 12.33 10.10
C SER A 18 -2.80 11.79 9.63
N LEU A 19 -3.76 11.55 10.54
CA LEU A 19 -5.13 11.13 10.19
C LEU A 19 -5.93 12.23 9.46
N LEU A 20 -5.48 13.49 9.52
CA LEU A 20 -6.11 14.56 8.75
C LEU A 20 -6.00 14.28 7.23
N VAL A 21 -4.94 13.59 6.81
CA VAL A 21 -4.75 13.12 5.43
C VAL A 21 -5.82 12.10 5.05
N SER A 22 -6.15 11.16 5.95
CA SER A 22 -7.24 10.20 5.76
C SER A 22 -8.59 10.91 5.61
N PHE A 23 -8.84 11.96 6.39
CA PHE A 23 -10.07 12.74 6.29
C PHE A 23 -10.18 13.52 4.96
N ILE A 24 -9.09 14.11 4.48
CA ILE A 24 -9.06 14.75 3.15
C ILE A 24 -9.36 13.70 2.06
N TYR A 25 -8.74 12.53 2.15
CA TYR A 25 -8.99 11.44 1.21
C TYR A 25 -10.45 10.94 1.27
N PHE A 26 -11.05 10.89 2.45
CA PHE A 26 -12.48 10.56 2.61
C PHE A 26 -13.37 11.54 1.86
N ILE A 27 -13.14 12.85 2.02
CA ILE A 27 -13.91 13.89 1.31
C ILE A 27 -13.78 13.70 -0.21
N TYR A 28 -12.57 13.41 -0.70
CA TYR A 28 -12.35 13.13 -2.12
C TYR A 28 -13.13 11.89 -2.61
N ILE A 29 -13.07 10.77 -1.88
CA ILE A 29 -13.80 9.55 -2.24
C ILE A 29 -15.31 9.76 -2.17
N TYR A 30 -15.79 10.41 -1.11
CA TYR A 30 -17.20 10.74 -0.94
C TYR A 30 -17.72 11.55 -2.14
N ASN A 31 -17.02 12.63 -2.52
CA ASN A 31 -17.45 13.47 -3.64
C ASN A 31 -17.34 12.80 -5.01
N THR A 32 -16.52 11.75 -5.16
CA THR A 32 -16.34 11.04 -6.44
C THR A 32 -17.28 9.85 -6.60
N HIS A 33 -17.69 9.21 -5.49
CA HIS A 33 -18.50 7.99 -5.52
C HIS A 33 -19.96 8.23 -5.12
N ILE A 34 -20.24 9.28 -4.36
CA ILE A 34 -21.60 9.62 -3.91
C ILE A 34 -22.11 10.79 -4.75
N PHE A 35 -23.09 10.51 -5.60
CA PHE A 35 -23.81 11.49 -6.40
C PHE A 35 -25.24 11.69 -5.87
N GLU A 36 -25.96 12.68 -6.39
CA GLU A 36 -27.36 12.91 -6.03
C GLU A 36 -28.21 11.68 -6.41
N GLY A 37 -28.90 11.11 -5.41
CA GLY A 37 -29.70 9.88 -5.58
C GLY A 37 -28.96 8.59 -5.23
N ALA A 38 -27.74 8.67 -4.67
CA ALA A 38 -27.00 7.51 -4.20
C ALA A 38 -27.80 6.64 -3.22
N SER A 39 -27.70 5.32 -3.39
CA SER A 39 -28.41 4.36 -2.53
C SER A 39 -27.74 4.26 -1.15
N LEU A 40 -28.49 3.87 -0.11
CA LEU A 40 -27.91 3.64 1.23
C LEU A 40 -26.71 2.68 1.18
N LEU A 41 -26.75 1.71 0.27
CA LEU A 41 -25.70 0.71 0.12
C LEU A 41 -24.39 1.29 -0.40
N GLU A 42 -24.42 2.30 -1.26
CA GLU A 42 -23.23 3.01 -1.75
C GLU A 42 -22.54 3.79 -0.61
N TYR A 43 -23.32 4.43 0.26
CA TYR A 43 -22.80 5.06 1.47
C TYR A 43 -22.13 4.04 2.40
N LEU A 44 -22.80 2.90 2.64
CA LEU A 44 -22.25 1.82 3.46
C LEU A 44 -20.96 1.24 2.85
N ASN A 45 -20.90 1.13 1.52
CA ASN A 45 -19.72 0.65 0.81
C ASN A 45 -18.50 1.56 1.03
N VAL A 46 -18.67 2.87 0.88
CA VAL A 46 -17.62 3.86 1.15
C VAL A 46 -17.20 3.83 2.62
N LEU A 47 -18.16 3.78 3.55
CA LEU A 47 -17.87 3.75 5.00
C LEU A 47 -17.15 2.47 5.43
N ALA A 48 -17.53 1.31 4.90
CA ALA A 48 -16.91 0.03 5.23
C ALA A 48 -15.44 -0.04 4.77
N ASN A 49 -15.18 0.29 3.49
CA ASN A 49 -13.83 0.31 2.94
C ASN A 49 -12.96 1.36 3.66
N PHE A 50 -13.47 2.58 3.84
CA PHE A 50 -12.76 3.64 4.57
C PHE A 50 -12.45 3.24 6.02
N GLY A 51 -13.44 2.67 6.73
CA GLY A 51 -13.29 2.22 8.10
C GLY A 51 -12.24 1.11 8.23
N ALA A 52 -12.25 0.12 7.33
CA ALA A 52 -11.28 -0.97 7.34
C ALA A 52 -9.83 -0.45 7.22
N ILE A 53 -9.55 0.41 6.24
CA ILE A 53 -8.21 0.95 6.05
C ILE A 53 -7.83 1.97 7.14
N LEU A 54 -8.80 2.69 7.72
CA LEU A 54 -8.58 3.59 8.85
C LEU A 54 -8.14 2.83 10.11
N LEU A 55 -8.70 1.64 10.38
CA LEU A 55 -8.31 0.79 11.49
C LEU A 55 -6.85 0.32 11.35
N ILE A 56 -6.48 -0.17 10.16
CA ILE A 56 -5.10 -0.60 9.85
C ILE A 56 -4.14 0.58 9.97
N SER A 57 -4.51 1.73 9.40
CA SER A 57 -3.71 2.96 9.46
C SER A 57 -3.51 3.44 10.89
N SER A 58 -4.57 3.45 11.71
CA SER A 58 -4.52 3.84 13.12
C SER A 58 -3.62 2.91 13.93
N TRP A 59 -3.68 1.60 13.66
CA TRP A 59 -2.79 0.62 14.27
C TRP A 59 -1.32 0.89 13.89
N LEU A 60 -1.02 1.15 12.61
CA LEU A 60 0.35 1.48 12.16
C LEU A 60 0.86 2.80 12.73
N ILE A 61 0.00 3.84 12.79
CA ILE A 61 0.33 5.11 13.46
C ILE A 61 0.66 4.85 14.92
N SER A 62 -0.09 4.00 15.63
CA SER A 62 0.19 3.69 17.04
C SER A 62 1.61 3.13 17.24
N LYS A 63 2.12 2.37 16.26
CA LYS A 63 3.46 1.74 16.26
C LYS A 63 4.58 2.63 15.74
N SER A 64 4.28 3.68 14.99
CA SER A 64 5.30 4.55 14.40
C SER A 64 6.01 5.43 15.43
N VAL A 65 7.29 5.71 15.19
CA VAL A 65 8.11 6.63 15.98
C VAL A 65 8.43 7.85 15.13
N ILE A 66 8.08 9.04 15.64
CA ILE A 66 8.29 10.33 14.98
C ILE A 66 9.26 11.15 15.82
N GLU A 67 10.47 11.38 15.31
CA GLU A 67 11.52 12.12 16.01
C GLU A 67 11.66 13.54 15.46
N ASN A 68 11.32 13.74 14.18
CA ASN A 68 11.46 15.01 13.49
C ASN A 68 10.33 15.25 12.48
N THR A 69 10.31 16.44 11.87
CA THR A 69 9.29 16.83 10.88
C THR A 69 9.32 15.97 9.61
N LEU A 70 10.48 15.48 9.17
CA LEU A 70 10.56 14.60 7.99
C LEU A 70 9.88 13.26 8.28
N ASP A 71 10.07 12.68 9.46
CA ASP A 71 9.36 11.45 9.86
C ASP A 71 7.84 11.67 9.84
N PHE A 72 7.38 12.84 10.29
CA PHE A 72 5.95 13.20 10.24
C PHE A 72 5.43 13.30 8.80
N ILE A 73 6.18 13.94 7.89
CA ILE A 73 5.84 14.03 6.46
C ILE A 73 5.81 12.63 5.84
N ILE A 74 6.80 11.78 6.15
CA ILE A 74 6.84 10.39 5.69
C ILE A 74 5.63 9.62 6.21
N LEU A 75 5.24 9.80 7.47
CA LEU A 75 4.03 9.19 8.01
C LEU A 75 2.78 9.66 7.25
N CYS A 76 2.60 10.96 7.03
CA CYS A 76 1.48 11.50 6.26
C CYS A 76 1.41 10.90 4.84
N GLY A 77 2.55 10.85 4.14
CA GLY A 77 2.64 10.24 2.80
C GLY A 77 2.36 8.73 2.82
N PHE A 78 2.85 8.03 3.84
CA PHE A 78 2.61 6.61 4.03
C PHE A 78 1.13 6.31 4.28
N ILE A 79 0.45 7.10 5.12
CA ILE A 79 -0.99 6.96 5.33
C ILE A 79 -1.76 7.22 4.03
N LEU A 80 -1.47 8.31 3.30
CA LEU A 80 -2.11 8.55 2.01
C LEU A 80 -1.91 7.37 1.04
N TYR A 81 -0.68 6.86 0.96
CA TYR A 81 -0.33 5.70 0.15
C TYR A 81 -1.17 4.46 0.52
N LEU A 82 -1.38 4.16 1.80
CA LEU A 82 -2.19 3.01 2.22
C LEU A 82 -3.65 3.13 1.75
N PHE A 83 -4.22 4.34 1.81
CA PHE A 83 -5.58 4.61 1.34
C PHE A 83 -5.71 4.45 -0.18
N ILE A 84 -4.70 4.93 -0.93
CA ILE A 84 -4.63 4.74 -2.39
C ILE A 84 -4.41 3.25 -2.72
N LEU A 85 -3.48 2.57 -2.05
CA LEU A 85 -3.24 1.15 -2.27
C LEU A 85 -4.51 0.34 -2.05
N HIS A 86 -5.24 0.62 -0.97
CA HIS A 86 -6.51 -0.04 -0.69
C HIS A 86 -7.53 0.18 -1.81
N SER A 87 -7.72 1.41 -2.29
CA SER A 87 -8.71 1.70 -3.34
C SER A 87 -8.42 0.99 -4.66
N TYR A 88 -7.15 0.73 -4.99
CA TYR A 88 -6.78 0.04 -6.23
C TYR A 88 -6.68 -1.48 -6.10
N VAL A 89 -6.28 -2.01 -4.94
CA VAL A 89 -5.85 -3.40 -4.81
C VAL A 89 -6.81 -4.25 -3.99
N THR A 90 -7.38 -3.70 -2.92
CA THR A 90 -8.15 -4.46 -1.93
C THR A 90 -9.54 -3.89 -1.67
N TYR A 91 -10.00 -2.97 -2.50
CA TYR A 91 -11.33 -2.40 -2.42
C TYR A 91 -12.39 -3.46 -2.72
N VAL A 92 -13.38 -3.56 -1.85
CA VAL A 92 -14.52 -4.47 -2.04
C VAL A 92 -15.72 -3.63 -2.39
N ASP A 93 -16.26 -3.81 -3.59
CA ASP A 93 -17.55 -3.23 -3.95
C ASP A 93 -18.68 -4.05 -3.33
N ILE A 94 -19.08 -3.67 -2.11
CA ILE A 94 -20.17 -4.34 -1.40
C ILE A 94 -21.48 -4.19 -2.20
N SER A 95 -21.69 -3.04 -2.84
CA SER A 95 -22.93 -2.75 -3.54
C SER A 95 -23.19 -3.69 -4.70
N TYR A 96 -22.13 -4.09 -5.39
CA TYR A 96 -22.16 -5.09 -6.45
C TYR A 96 -22.84 -6.39 -6.01
N TYR A 97 -22.51 -6.92 -4.83
CA TYR A 97 -23.03 -8.22 -4.35
C TYR A 97 -24.52 -8.24 -4.03
N PHE A 98 -25.15 -7.08 -3.82
CA PHE A 98 -26.58 -6.99 -3.53
C PHE A 98 -27.41 -6.46 -4.70
N ASN A 99 -26.79 -5.69 -5.61
CA ASN A 99 -27.48 -5.10 -6.75
C ASN A 99 -27.46 -6.00 -7.99
N GLN A 100 -26.52 -6.94 -8.08
CA GLN A 100 -26.42 -7.87 -9.20
C GLN A 100 -27.10 -9.21 -8.90
N ASP A 101 -27.72 -9.79 -9.93
CA ASP A 101 -28.34 -11.11 -9.82
C ASP A 101 -27.27 -12.20 -9.68
N TYR A 102 -27.36 -13.00 -8.61
CA TYR A 102 -26.49 -14.16 -8.43
C TYR A 102 -27.00 -15.33 -9.28
N VAL A 103 -26.20 -15.75 -10.27
CA VAL A 103 -26.53 -16.83 -11.21
C VAL A 103 -25.93 -18.18 -10.82
N GLY A 104 -25.09 -18.21 -9.77
CA GLY A 104 -24.42 -19.42 -9.30
C GLY A 104 -23.20 -19.81 -10.13
N ASN A 105 -22.64 -20.99 -9.84
CA ASN A 105 -21.49 -21.57 -10.53
C ASN A 105 -20.26 -20.65 -10.64
N PRO A 106 -19.73 -20.14 -9.50
CA PRO A 106 -18.48 -19.37 -9.53
C PRO A 106 -17.37 -20.22 -10.15
N PHE A 107 -16.55 -19.60 -10.99
CA PHE A 107 -15.55 -20.28 -11.80
C PHE A 107 -14.19 -19.57 -11.73
N VAL A 108 -13.15 -20.30 -12.11
CA VAL A 108 -11.80 -19.77 -12.30
C VAL A 108 -11.35 -20.15 -13.70
N ASN A 109 -10.90 -19.18 -14.49
CA ASN A 109 -10.25 -19.48 -15.75
C ASN A 109 -8.84 -20.04 -15.48
N ILE A 110 -8.71 -21.37 -15.58
CA ILE A 110 -7.47 -22.11 -15.32
C ILE A 110 -6.35 -21.66 -16.26
N GLU A 111 -6.65 -21.27 -17.50
CA GLU A 111 -5.64 -20.83 -18.48
C GLU A 111 -4.95 -19.52 -18.06
N ARG A 112 -5.60 -18.75 -17.19
CA ARG A 112 -5.08 -17.50 -16.65
C ARG A 112 -4.31 -17.67 -15.34
N ILE A 113 -4.29 -18.88 -14.77
CA ILE A 113 -3.41 -19.18 -13.64
C ILE A 113 -1.98 -19.28 -14.17
N ASN A 114 -1.13 -18.32 -13.79
CA ASN A 114 0.29 -18.37 -14.06
C ASN A 114 1.08 -18.77 -12.81
N LEU A 115 1.58 -20.01 -12.80
CA LEU A 115 2.52 -20.49 -11.79
C LEU A 115 3.95 -20.63 -12.33
N ILE A 116 4.18 -20.21 -13.59
CA ILE A 116 5.49 -20.30 -14.24
C ILE A 116 6.21 -18.95 -14.04
N PRO A 117 7.32 -18.93 -13.29
CA PRO A 117 8.08 -17.71 -13.08
C PRO A 117 8.55 -17.08 -14.39
N PHE A 118 8.50 -15.75 -14.44
CA PHE A 118 8.87 -14.85 -15.52
C PHE A 118 8.03 -14.96 -16.80
N LYS A 119 6.97 -15.77 -16.83
CA LYS A 119 6.13 -15.95 -18.03
C LYS A 119 5.40 -14.67 -18.39
N THR A 120 4.71 -14.05 -17.44
CA THR A 120 3.94 -12.82 -17.66
C THR A 120 4.89 -11.65 -17.92
N ILE A 121 5.97 -11.53 -17.14
CA ILE A 121 6.99 -10.48 -17.32
C ILE A 121 7.58 -10.53 -18.74
N TYR A 122 7.95 -11.73 -19.21
CA TYR A 122 8.50 -11.90 -20.55
C TYR A 122 7.47 -11.53 -21.63
N ASN A 123 6.24 -12.02 -21.50
CA ASN A 123 5.19 -11.73 -22.47
C ASN A 123 4.86 -10.23 -22.55
N ASP A 124 4.73 -9.58 -21.39
CA ASP A 124 4.31 -8.18 -21.29
C ASP A 124 5.39 -7.21 -21.77
N LEU A 125 6.65 -7.49 -21.47
CA LEU A 125 7.77 -6.58 -21.77
C LEU A 125 8.45 -6.86 -23.11
N LEU A 126 8.33 -8.08 -23.67
CA LEU A 126 9.11 -8.48 -24.85
C LEU A 126 8.28 -9.00 -26.02
N ILE A 127 7.08 -9.55 -25.80
CA ILE A 127 6.25 -10.09 -26.89
C ILE A 127 5.15 -9.10 -27.30
N VAL A 128 4.23 -8.81 -26.38
CA VAL A 128 3.02 -8.02 -26.69
C VAL A 128 3.31 -6.53 -26.64
N VAL A 129 4.11 -6.10 -25.65
CA VAL A 129 4.53 -4.70 -25.41
C VAL A 129 3.38 -3.70 -25.58
N ALA A 130 2.27 -3.97 -24.88
CA ALA A 130 1.16 -3.03 -24.81
C ALA A 130 1.42 -2.02 -23.67
N PRO A 131 1.14 -0.71 -23.85
CA PRO A 131 1.35 0.28 -22.79
C PRO A 131 0.68 -0.09 -21.46
N VAL A 132 -0.51 -0.69 -21.52
CA VAL A 132 -1.27 -1.12 -20.34
C VAL A 132 -0.55 -2.23 -19.57
N THR A 133 0.00 -3.24 -20.26
CA THR A 133 0.70 -4.36 -19.62
C THR A 133 2.02 -3.91 -19.03
N VAL A 134 2.77 -3.05 -19.74
CA VAL A 134 4.01 -2.44 -19.23
C VAL A 134 3.75 -1.62 -17.96
N ILE A 135 2.71 -0.79 -17.96
CA ILE A 135 2.31 0.00 -16.78
C ILE A 135 1.92 -0.93 -15.62
N GLN A 136 1.24 -2.04 -15.89
CA GLN A 136 0.89 -3.03 -14.87
C GLN A 136 2.14 -3.68 -14.26
N THR A 137 3.09 -4.13 -15.09
CA THR A 137 4.36 -4.71 -14.61
C THR A 137 5.14 -3.71 -13.74
N ILE A 138 5.28 -2.46 -14.20
CA ILE A 138 5.95 -1.40 -13.43
C ILE A 138 5.18 -1.08 -12.15
N GLY A 139 3.85 -1.05 -12.22
CA GLY A 139 2.96 -0.85 -11.09
C GLY A 139 3.23 -1.86 -9.97
N ASN A 140 3.32 -3.14 -10.31
CA ASN A 140 3.63 -4.22 -9.35
C ASN A 140 5.04 -4.09 -8.77
N ILE A 141 6.04 -3.63 -9.55
CA ILE A 141 7.38 -3.35 -9.01
C ILE A 141 7.34 -2.21 -7.99
N ILE A 142 6.56 -1.16 -8.21
CA ILE A 142 6.57 0.01 -7.32
C ILE A 142 5.62 -0.19 -6.13
N LEU A 143 4.62 -1.07 -6.26
CA LEU A 143 3.48 -1.22 -5.36
C LEU A 143 3.86 -1.26 -3.88
N LEU A 144 4.80 -2.15 -3.50
CA LEU A 144 5.18 -2.37 -2.11
C LEU A 144 6.46 -1.66 -1.66
N ALA A 145 7.11 -0.90 -2.56
CA ALA A 145 8.31 -0.13 -2.20
C ALA A 145 8.05 0.92 -1.10
N PRO A 146 6.96 1.73 -1.17
CA PRO A 146 6.64 2.69 -0.11
C PRO A 146 6.38 2.03 1.24
N LEU A 147 5.74 0.85 1.26
CA LEU A 147 5.50 0.08 2.48
C LEU A 147 6.82 -0.33 3.14
N ALA A 148 7.74 -0.95 2.41
CA ALA A 148 9.03 -1.37 2.96
C ALA A 148 9.85 -0.19 3.48
N PHE A 149 9.88 0.92 2.73
CA PHE A 149 10.55 2.15 3.15
C PHE A 149 9.96 2.69 4.45
N ALA A 150 8.63 2.86 4.51
CA ALA A 150 7.95 3.43 5.66
C ALA A 150 8.08 2.59 6.92
N LEU A 151 8.01 1.25 6.80
CA LEU A 151 8.19 0.33 7.93
C LEU A 151 9.54 0.53 8.63
N LEU A 152 10.61 0.78 7.86
CA LEU A 152 11.95 1.04 8.37
C LEU A 152 12.14 2.49 8.84
N SER A 153 11.74 3.47 8.03
CA SER A 153 11.96 4.90 8.32
C SER A 153 11.20 5.36 9.55
N LEU A 154 9.99 4.84 9.76
CA LEU A 154 9.13 5.16 10.90
C LEU A 154 9.36 4.21 12.10
N LYS A 155 10.38 3.34 12.02
CA LYS A 155 10.77 2.37 13.04
C LYS A 155 9.62 1.45 13.50
N ILE A 156 8.64 1.20 12.63
CA ILE A 156 7.56 0.23 12.86
C ILE A 156 8.17 -1.17 12.94
N LEU A 157 9.12 -1.45 12.04
CA LEU A 157 10.01 -2.60 12.09
C LEU A 157 11.45 -2.12 11.93
N THR A 158 12.37 -2.61 12.76
CA THR A 158 13.78 -2.19 12.72
C THR A 158 14.68 -3.18 11.98
N ASN A 159 14.23 -4.42 11.79
CA ASN A 159 14.98 -5.48 11.15
C ASN A 159 14.57 -5.63 9.68
N LYS A 160 15.52 -5.47 8.75
CA LYS A 160 15.29 -5.57 7.30
C LYS A 160 14.76 -6.93 6.87
N ASN A 161 15.20 -8.02 7.47
CA ASN A 161 14.70 -9.37 7.15
C ASN A 161 13.24 -9.52 7.57
N LYS A 162 12.85 -8.94 8.72
CA LYS A 162 11.44 -8.90 9.13
C LYS A 162 10.59 -8.09 8.15
N VAL A 163 11.13 -6.98 7.63
CA VAL A 163 10.44 -6.18 6.61
C VAL A 163 10.28 -6.97 5.31
N ILE A 164 11.33 -7.61 4.80
CA ILE A 164 11.24 -8.45 3.59
C ILE A 164 10.22 -9.58 3.79
N PHE A 165 10.23 -10.23 4.95
CA PHE A 165 9.23 -11.25 5.28
C PHE A 165 7.81 -10.68 5.32
N THR A 166 7.60 -9.50 5.93
CA THR A 166 6.32 -8.79 5.88
C THR A 166 5.89 -8.49 4.46
N ILE A 167 6.80 -8.04 3.58
CA ILE A 167 6.50 -7.79 2.16
C ILE A 167 6.04 -9.08 1.48
N ILE A 168 6.75 -10.20 1.65
CA ILE A 168 6.36 -11.49 1.06
C ILE A 168 4.95 -11.89 1.54
N LEU A 169 4.64 -11.73 2.83
CA LEU A 169 3.31 -12.01 3.35
C LEU A 169 2.25 -11.05 2.81
N THR A 170 2.55 -9.76 2.67
CA THR A 170 1.64 -8.76 2.10
C THR A 170 1.36 -9.06 0.63
N THR A 171 2.38 -9.43 -0.12
CA THR A 171 2.27 -9.86 -1.52
C THR A 171 1.36 -11.09 -1.66
N LEU A 172 1.59 -12.13 -0.86
CA LEU A 172 0.75 -13.32 -0.84
C LEU A 172 -0.70 -12.99 -0.46
N PHE A 173 -0.88 -12.12 0.53
CA PHE A 173 -2.20 -11.65 0.94
C PHE A 173 -2.92 -10.93 -0.21
N ILE A 174 -2.25 -10.03 -0.92
CA ILE A 174 -2.83 -9.31 -2.07
C ILE A 174 -3.29 -10.30 -3.14
N GLU A 175 -2.43 -11.24 -3.52
CA GLU A 175 -2.72 -12.23 -4.56
C GLU A 175 -3.91 -13.11 -4.19
N ILE A 176 -3.92 -13.63 -2.95
CA ILE A 176 -5.00 -14.47 -2.45
C ILE A 176 -6.30 -13.68 -2.32
N PHE A 177 -6.23 -12.43 -1.83
CA PHE A 177 -7.39 -11.57 -1.69
C PHE A 177 -8.03 -11.29 -3.05
N GLN A 178 -7.23 -10.93 -4.05
CA GLN A 178 -7.71 -10.69 -5.40
C GLN A 178 -8.26 -11.96 -6.03
N PHE A 179 -7.62 -13.11 -5.83
CA PHE A 179 -8.14 -14.40 -6.29
C PHE A 179 -9.53 -14.69 -5.69
N ILE A 180 -9.68 -14.55 -4.36
CA ILE A 180 -10.96 -14.79 -3.67
C ILE A 180 -12.02 -13.81 -4.19
N GLN A 181 -11.70 -12.52 -4.31
CA GLN A 181 -12.64 -11.52 -4.80
C GLN A 181 -13.10 -11.83 -6.23
N ASN A 182 -12.17 -12.17 -7.14
CA ASN A 182 -12.51 -12.51 -8.52
C ASN A 182 -13.35 -13.79 -8.61
N PHE A 183 -13.02 -14.79 -7.80
CA PHE A 183 -13.82 -16.01 -7.70
C PHE A 183 -15.23 -15.73 -7.17
N SER A 184 -15.36 -14.94 -6.09
CA SER A 184 -16.65 -14.59 -5.50
C SER A 184 -17.55 -13.81 -6.45
N VAL A 185 -16.98 -12.85 -7.20
CA VAL A 185 -17.74 -12.04 -8.16
C VAL A 185 -18.16 -12.85 -9.41
N SER A 186 -17.39 -13.87 -9.80
CA SER A 186 -17.64 -14.69 -11.01
C SER A 186 -19.02 -15.38 -11.07
N GLY A 187 -19.69 -15.58 -9.93
CA GLY A 187 -21.02 -16.17 -9.86
C GLY A 187 -22.18 -15.20 -10.09
N TYR A 188 -21.91 -13.92 -10.38
CA TYR A 188 -22.91 -12.88 -10.62
C TYR A 188 -23.11 -12.60 -12.11
N LEU A 189 -24.32 -12.20 -12.48
CA LEU A 189 -24.66 -11.79 -13.85
C LEU A 189 -23.81 -10.57 -14.26
N TYR A 190 -23.34 -10.54 -15.51
CA TYR A 190 -22.45 -9.49 -16.05
C TYR A 190 -21.10 -9.33 -15.34
N SER A 191 -20.70 -10.32 -14.54
CA SER A 191 -19.40 -10.34 -13.88
C SER A 191 -18.23 -10.51 -14.85
N GLU A 192 -17.23 -9.64 -14.72
CA GLU A 192 -15.88 -9.83 -15.26
C GLU A 192 -14.98 -10.69 -14.33
N GLY A 193 -15.51 -11.09 -13.17
CA GLY A 193 -14.87 -12.03 -12.24
C GLY A 193 -14.62 -13.40 -12.87
N GLY A 194 -13.63 -14.12 -12.34
CA GLY A 194 -13.15 -15.38 -12.91
C GLY A 194 -12.13 -15.23 -14.04
N HIS A 195 -11.92 -14.00 -14.56
CA HIS A 195 -10.92 -13.68 -15.59
C HIS A 195 -9.58 -13.15 -15.06
N ARG A 196 -9.51 -12.76 -13.78
CA ARG A 196 -8.24 -12.55 -13.08
C ARG A 196 -7.98 -13.76 -12.19
N ALA A 197 -6.80 -14.33 -12.36
CA ALA A 197 -6.35 -15.53 -11.67
C ALA A 197 -4.95 -15.30 -11.10
N ILE A 198 -4.42 -16.29 -10.40
CA ILE A 198 -3.16 -16.19 -9.67
C ILE A 198 -1.99 -15.99 -10.64
N ASP A 199 -1.15 -14.99 -10.39
CA ASP A 199 0.11 -14.76 -11.12
C ASP A 199 1.32 -14.73 -10.18
N ILE A 200 2.20 -15.74 -10.33
CA ILE A 200 3.45 -15.81 -9.57
C ILE A 200 4.40 -14.63 -9.87
N ASP A 201 4.29 -14.03 -11.05
CA ASP A 201 5.14 -12.90 -11.42
C ASP A 201 4.76 -11.64 -10.63
N ASP A 202 3.49 -11.44 -10.32
CA ASP A 202 3.05 -10.35 -9.44
C ASP A 202 3.64 -10.51 -8.04
N ILE A 203 3.81 -11.76 -7.58
CA ILE A 203 4.49 -12.05 -6.32
C ILE A 203 5.97 -11.63 -6.37
N LEU A 204 6.65 -11.99 -7.46
CA LEU A 204 8.06 -11.66 -7.67
C LEU A 204 8.28 -10.15 -7.79
N LEU A 205 7.44 -9.45 -8.56
CA LEU A 205 7.53 -8.01 -8.80
C LEU A 205 7.27 -7.21 -7.52
N ASN A 206 6.21 -7.55 -6.78
CA ASN A 206 5.91 -6.90 -5.49
C ASN A 206 7.03 -7.12 -4.47
N THR A 207 7.62 -8.32 -4.45
CA THR A 207 8.76 -8.63 -3.57
C THR A 207 10.01 -7.83 -3.98
N LEU A 208 10.28 -7.71 -5.28
CA LEU A 208 11.34 -6.86 -5.82
C LEU A 208 11.12 -5.38 -5.42
N GLY A 209 9.88 -4.92 -5.48
CA GLY A 209 9.48 -3.60 -4.98
C GLY A 209 9.82 -3.36 -3.52
N GLY A 210 9.51 -4.32 -2.65
CA GLY A 210 9.90 -4.24 -1.25
C GLY A 210 11.42 -4.18 -1.06
N LEU A 211 12.20 -4.94 -1.84
CA LEU A 211 13.67 -4.86 -1.83
C LEU A 211 14.16 -3.47 -2.26
N ILE A 212 13.55 -2.88 -3.29
CA ILE A 212 13.84 -1.49 -3.71
C ILE A 212 13.53 -0.52 -2.56
N GLY A 213 12.39 -0.67 -1.87
CA GLY A 213 12.06 0.16 -0.72
C GLY A 213 13.07 0.07 0.42
N VAL A 214 13.58 -1.14 0.72
CA VAL A 214 14.67 -1.35 1.68
C VAL A 214 15.96 -0.66 1.21
N LEU A 215 16.31 -0.78 -0.08
CA LEU A 215 17.47 -0.11 -0.66
C LEU A 215 17.38 1.41 -0.52
N VAL A 216 16.22 1.99 -0.86
CA VAL A 216 15.95 3.43 -0.71
C VAL A 216 16.10 3.86 0.74
N PHE A 217 15.61 3.07 1.71
CA PHE A 217 15.81 3.37 3.13
C PHE A 217 17.30 3.39 3.52
N ILE A 218 18.11 2.45 3.01
CA ILE A 218 19.55 2.41 3.30
C ILE A 218 20.23 3.69 2.81
N LEU A 219 19.90 4.13 1.58
CA LEU A 219 20.44 5.37 1.00
C LEU A 219 19.99 6.62 1.78
N TYR A 220 18.71 6.67 2.15
CA TYR A 220 18.11 7.71 2.98
C TYR A 220 18.85 7.84 4.33
N ASN A 221 19.01 6.73 5.05
CA ASN A 221 19.63 6.73 6.37
C ASN A 221 21.12 7.11 6.31
N LYS A 222 21.84 6.67 5.28
CA LYS A 222 23.25 7.08 5.04
C LYS A 222 23.36 8.59 4.84
N THR A 223 22.46 9.17 4.05
CA THR A 223 22.45 10.61 3.75
C THR A 223 22.17 11.45 4.99
N ILE A 224 21.19 11.04 5.81
CA ILE A 224 20.88 11.73 7.07
C ILE A 224 22.05 11.64 8.05
N SER A 225 22.64 10.45 8.23
CA SER A 225 23.77 10.26 9.12
C SER A 225 24.96 11.16 8.75
N ASN A 226 25.32 11.22 7.47
CA ASN A 226 26.43 12.05 6.98
C ASN A 226 26.18 13.55 7.24
N ASN A 227 24.94 14.02 7.02
CA ASN A 227 24.57 15.41 7.31
C ASN A 227 24.65 15.76 8.80
N THR A 228 24.37 14.81 9.69
CA THR A 228 24.50 15.05 11.14
C THR A 228 25.95 15.10 11.61
N VAL A 229 26.87 14.38 10.97
CA VAL A 229 28.30 14.42 11.28
C VAL A 229 28.88 15.77 10.85
N ASN A 230 28.66 16.17 9.60
CA ASN A 230 29.15 17.45 9.08
C ASN A 230 28.67 18.67 9.89
N LYS A 231 27.43 18.67 10.39
CA LYS A 231 26.92 19.76 11.24
C LYS A 231 27.61 19.86 12.60
N LYS A 232 28.10 18.74 13.15
CA LYS A 232 28.85 18.75 14.42
C LYS A 232 30.24 19.33 14.23
N ASP A 233 30.91 18.97 13.14
CA ASP A 233 32.28 19.41 12.85
C ASP A 233 32.36 20.92 12.55
N VAL A 234 31.34 21.48 11.88
CA VAL A 234 31.23 22.93 11.64
C VAL A 234 30.91 23.71 12.92
N ALA A 235 30.18 23.12 13.87
CA ALA A 235 29.84 23.77 15.13
C ALA A 235 30.96 23.72 16.19
N SER A 236 32.02 22.95 15.95
CA SER A 236 33.20 22.84 16.82
C SER A 236 34.40 23.69 16.40
N ASN A 237 34.29 24.42 15.29
CA ASN A 237 35.27 25.42 14.82
C ASN A 237 34.74 26.84 15.04
#